data_AF-E9J3E7-F1
#
_entry.id   AF-E9J3E7-F1
#
_cell.length_a   1.000
_cell.length_b   1.000
_cell.length_c   1.000
_cell.angle_alpha   90.00
_cell.angle_beta   90.00
_cell.angle_gamma   90.00
#
_symmetry.space_group_name_H-M   'P 1'
#
loop_
_entity.id
_entity.type
_entity.pdbx_description
1 polymer ?
#
loop_
_entity_poly.entity_id
_entity_poly.type
_entity_poly.pdbx_seq_one_letter_code
_entity_poly.pdbx_strand_id
1 'polypeptide(L)'
;MQLIRKYGYNGELHKVITSDGYILELHRITGPVKCTNSNKPVAFVVPGILCDSSCYTITGNRSLVFKFFEGIKMADAPLGYSAQSISG
;
A
#
# COMPACT_ATOMS: atom_id res chain seq x y z
N MET A 1 -10.30 -5.67 -2.93
CA MET A 1 -10.60 -4.23 -2.67
C MET A 1 -11.41 -3.90 -1.42
N GLN A 2 -12.33 -4.77 -0.96
CA GLN A 2 -13.18 -4.44 0.21
C GLN A 2 -12.36 -4.21 1.50
N LEU A 3 -11.33 -5.02 1.74
CA LEU A 3 -10.47 -4.89 2.93
C LEU A 3 -9.73 -3.55 2.97
N ILE A 4 -9.14 -3.12 1.85
CA ILE A 4 -8.40 -1.86 1.72
C ILE A 4 -9.31 -0.66 2.04
N ARG A 5 -10.54 -0.67 1.50
CA ARG A 5 -11.55 0.36 1.77
C ARG A 5 -11.99 0.40 3.24
N LYS A 6 -12.13 -0.77 3.87
CA LYS A 6 -12.46 -0.87 5.31
C LYS A 6 -11.43 -0.16 6.19
N TYR A 7 -10.16 -0.14 5.79
CA TYR A 7 -9.08 0.55 6.50
C TYR A 7 -8.88 2.02 6.08
N GLY A 8 -9.76 2.57 5.25
CA GLY A 8 -9.70 3.99 4.86
C GLY A 8 -8.64 4.31 3.79
N TYR A 9 -8.29 3.34 2.95
CA TYR A 9 -7.37 3.52 1.82
C TYR A 9 -8.10 3.39 0.48
N ASN A 10 -7.61 4.12 -0.53
CA ASN A 10 -8.04 3.99 -1.91
C ASN A 10 -7.25 2.88 -2.61
N GLY A 11 -7.99 1.99 -3.28
CA GLY A 11 -7.42 0.91 -4.07
C GLY A 11 -7.90 0.97 -5.52
N GLU A 12 -7.00 0.69 -6.45
CA GLU A 12 -7.20 0.61 -7.89
C GLU A 12 -6.86 -0.80 -8.39
N LEU A 13 -7.64 -1.28 -9.36
CA LEU A 13 -7.44 -2.59 -9.97
C LEU A 13 -7.09 -2.36 -11.44
N HIS A 14 -5.97 -2.94 -11.87
CA HIS A 14 -5.44 -2.80 -13.21
C HIS A 14 -5.33 -4.18 -13.86
N LYS A 15 -5.72 -4.31 -15.12
CA LYS A 15 -5.54 -5.55 -15.89
C LYS A 15 -4.44 -5.32 -16.91
N VAL A 16 -3.41 -6.14 -16.87
CA VAL A 16 -2.26 -6.07 -17.77
C VAL A 16 -2.20 -7.33 -18.61
N ILE A 17 -2.05 -7.16 -19.93
CA ILE A 17 -1.88 -8.26 -20.86
C ILE A 17 -0.38 -8.38 -21.15
N THR A 18 0.17 -9.54 -20.87
CA THR A 18 1.56 -9.89 -21.16
C THR A 18 1.74 -10.20 -22.65
N SER A 19 2.98 -10.16 -23.14
CA SER A 19 3.29 -10.40 -24.56
C SER A 19 2.91 -11.79 -25.05
N ASP A 20 2.87 -12.77 -24.14
CA ASP A 20 2.48 -14.16 -24.36
C ASP A 20 0.97 -14.41 -24.09
N GLY A 21 0.19 -13.36 -23.81
CA GLY A 21 -1.27 -13.40 -23.79
C GLY A 21 -1.91 -13.68 -22.43
N TYR A 22 -1.14 -13.78 -21.34
CA TYR A 22 -1.71 -13.90 -20.00
C TYR A 22 -2.26 -12.56 -19.51
N ILE A 23 -3.41 -12.62 -18.84
CA ILE A 23 -4.06 -11.48 -18.21
C ILE A 23 -3.71 -11.49 -16.72
N LEU A 24 -2.93 -10.50 -16.30
CA LEU A 24 -2.55 -10.27 -14.91
C LEU A 24 -3.46 -9.22 -14.28
N GLU A 25 -3.95 -9.51 -13.08
CA GLU A 25 -4.68 -8.54 -12.27
C GLU A 25 -3.73 -7.94 -11.22
N LEU A 26 -3.52 -6.62 -11.30
CA LEU A 26 -2.66 -5.87 -10.40
C LEU A 26 -3.51 -5.04 -9.43
N HIS A 27 -3.24 -5.21 -8.14
CA HIS A 27 -3.86 -4.43 -7.07
C HIS A 27 -2.92 -3.30 -6.64
N ARG A 28 -3.35 -2.05 -6.85
CA ARG A 28 -2.62 -0.86 -6.42
C ARG A 28 -3.35 -0.17 -5.29
N ILE A 29 -2.61 0.34 -4.32
CA ILE A 29 -3.15 1.15 -3.21
C ILE A 29 -2.47 2.51 -3.32
N THR A 30 -3.25 3.58 -3.45
CA THR A 30 -2.72 4.93 -3.71
C THR A 30 -2.53 5.75 -2.44
N GLY A 31 -3.06 5.27 -1.32
CA GLY A 31 -2.93 5.87 0.01
C GLY A 31 -4.27 6.15 0.67
N PRO A 32 -4.27 6.93 1.78
CA PRO A 32 -5.48 7.26 2.51
C PRO A 32 -6.48 8.04 1.65
N VAL A 33 -7.79 7.79 1.81
CA VAL A 33 -8.83 8.47 1.02
C VAL A 33 -8.75 9.99 1.10
N LYS A 34 -8.29 10.52 2.24
CA LYS A 34 -8.18 11.95 2.52
C LYS A 34 -6.93 12.63 1.91
N CYS A 35 -5.99 11.88 1.33
CA CYS A 35 -4.70 12.41 0.88
C CYS A 35 -4.46 12.10 -0.60
N THR A 36 -4.74 13.06 -1.47
CA THR A 36 -4.69 12.95 -2.94
C THR A 36 -3.36 13.33 -3.58
N ASN A 37 -2.30 13.56 -2.78
CA ASN A 37 -0.97 13.93 -3.30
C ASN A 37 -0.50 12.90 -4.35
N SER A 38 -0.16 13.37 -5.54
CA SER A 38 0.16 12.53 -6.71
C SER A 38 1.65 12.14 -6.80
N ASN A 39 2.54 12.84 -6.10
CA ASN A 39 3.99 12.57 -6.08
C ASN A 39 4.37 11.67 -4.90
N LYS A 40 3.91 10.41 -4.91
CA LYS A 40 4.31 9.41 -3.90
C LYS A 40 5.28 8.40 -4.52
N PRO A 41 6.34 7.99 -3.80
CA PRO A 41 7.19 6.91 -4.27
C PRO A 41 6.37 5.63 -4.46
N VAL A 42 6.66 4.89 -5.53
CA VAL A 42 5.93 3.68 -5.90
C VAL A 42 6.76 2.47 -5.52
N ALA A 43 6.17 1.55 -4.74
CA ALA A 43 6.74 0.25 -4.45
C ALA A 43 5.93 -0.83 -5.17
N PHE A 44 6.62 -1.74 -5.85
CA PHE A 44 6.03 -2.92 -6.47
C PHE A 44 6.43 -4.16 -5.67
N VAL A 45 5.46 -4.97 -5.27
CA VAL A 45 5.67 -6.14 -4.42
C VAL A 45 4.98 -7.34 -5.07
N VAL A 46 5.73 -8.43 -5.22
CA VAL A 46 5.25 -9.65 -5.86
C VAL A 46 5.12 -10.75 -4.80
N PRO A 47 3.93 -11.40 -4.69
CA PRO A 47 3.75 -12.54 -3.79
C PRO A 47 4.69 -13.70 -4.13
N GLY A 48 5.01 -14.50 -3.11
CA GLY A 48 5.77 -15.74 -3.28
C GLY A 48 4.95 -16.84 -3.95
N ILE A 49 5.58 -18.01 -4.11
CA ILE A 49 4.93 -19.19 -4.70
C ILE A 49 3.69 -19.58 -3.88
N LEU A 50 2.60 -19.95 -4.58
CA LEU A 50 1.30 -20.31 -3.98
C LEU A 50 0.64 -19.21 -3.13
N CYS A 51 1.05 -17.94 -3.26
CA CYS A 51 0.41 -16.78 -2.62
C CYS A 51 -0.24 -15.88 -3.68
N ASP A 52 -1.11 -14.99 -3.22
CA ASP A 52 -1.65 -13.89 -4.01
C ASP A 52 -1.42 -12.53 -3.30
N SER A 53 -1.84 -11.45 -3.94
CA SER A 53 -1.70 -10.09 -3.40
C SER A 53 -2.34 -9.88 -2.00
N SER A 54 -3.32 -10.71 -1.61
CA SER A 54 -4.00 -10.67 -0.33
C SER A 54 -3.05 -10.88 0.86
N CYS A 55 -1.95 -11.62 0.65
CA CYS A 55 -0.93 -11.94 1.65
C CYS A 55 -0.35 -10.67 2.31
N TYR A 56 -0.33 -9.54 1.60
CA TYR A 56 0.16 -8.26 2.12
C TYR A 56 -0.88 -7.42 2.85
N THR A 57 -2.14 -7.81 2.84
CA THR A 57 -3.26 -7.05 3.43
C THR A 57 -3.98 -7.79 4.56
N ILE A 58 -3.79 -9.10 4.67
CA ILE A 58 -4.55 -9.99 5.58
C ILE A 58 -4.34 -9.69 7.06
N THR A 59 -3.19 -9.12 7.45
CA THR A 59 -2.83 -8.85 8.87
C THR A 59 -3.44 -7.53 9.41
N GLY A 60 -4.44 -6.96 8.72
CA GLY A 60 -5.10 -5.71 9.11
C GLY A 60 -4.11 -4.57 9.31
N ASN A 61 -4.24 -3.75 10.35
CA ASN A 61 -3.37 -2.58 10.61
C ASN A 61 -1.86 -2.88 10.71
N ARG A 62 -1.47 -4.14 10.95
CA ARG A 62 -0.04 -4.54 10.98
C ARG A 62 0.49 -5.01 9.62
N SER A 63 -0.38 -5.08 8.62
CA SER A 63 -0.04 -5.44 7.25
C SER A 63 1.03 -4.54 6.67
N LEU A 64 1.89 -5.16 5.87
CA LEU A 64 3.01 -4.51 5.21
C LEU A 64 2.60 -3.25 4.46
N VAL A 65 1.47 -3.32 3.75
CA VAL A 65 0.89 -2.20 3.01
C VAL A 65 0.71 -0.95 3.87
N PHE A 66 0.10 -1.08 5.05
CA PHE A 66 -0.23 0.10 5.86
C PHE A 66 1.02 0.67 6.53
N LYS A 67 1.96 -0.19 6.93
CA LYS A 67 3.25 0.24 7.46
C LYS A 67 4.10 0.99 6.43
N PHE A 68 4.03 0.60 5.15
CA PHE A 68 4.70 1.35 4.09
C PHE A 68 4.20 2.79 3.99
N PHE A 69 2.88 3.00 4.09
CA PHE A 69 2.33 4.37 4.08
C PHE A 69 2.71 5.18 5.32
N GLU A 70 2.84 4.54 6.48
CA GLU A 70 3.31 5.19 7.70
C GLU A 70 4.80 5.56 7.62
N GLY A 71 5.65 4.64 7.15
CA GLY A 71 7.08 4.89 6.97
C GLY A 71 7.38 5.97 5.93
N ILE A 72 6.64 6.01 4.81
CA ILE A 72 6.79 7.07 3.80
C ILE A 72 6.38 8.43 4.37
N LYS A 73 5.31 8.51 5.18
CA LYS A 73 4.95 9.77 5.87
C LYS A 73 6.05 10.29 6.78
N MET A 74 6.83 9.40 7.42
CA MET A 74 7.97 9.80 8.24
C MET A 74 9.14 10.32 7.43
N ALA A 75 9.37 9.78 6.22
CA ALA A 75 10.42 10.24 5.31
C ALA A 75 10.12 11.63 4.71
N ASP A 76 8.84 11.96 4.49
CA ASP A 76 8.40 13.24 3.91
C ASP A 76 8.09 14.34 4.96
N ALA A 77 8.32 14.08 6.24
CA ALA A 77 8.14 15.11 7.27
C ALA A 77 9.25 16.18 7.13
N PRO A 78 8.92 17.49 7.04
CA PRO A 78 9.94 18.53 7.06
C PRO A 78 10.74 18.40 8.36
N LEU A 79 12.07 18.36 8.22
CA LEU A 79 13.04 18.31 9.30
C LEU A 79 12.70 19.39 10.34
N GLY A 80 11.98 19.01 11.41
CA GLY A 80 11.47 20.01 12.34
C GLY A 80 10.63 19.53 13.52
N TYR A 81 10.19 18.27 13.60
CA TYR A 81 9.44 17.81 14.78
C TYR A 81 9.91 16.45 15.30
N SER A 82 10.24 16.46 16.59
CA SER A 82 10.77 15.39 17.42
C SER A 82 9.99 14.10 17.28
N ALA A 83 10.71 12.98 17.10
CA ALA A 83 10.20 11.68 17.46
C ALA A 83 9.68 11.74 18.90
N GLN A 84 8.38 11.54 19.10
CA GLN A 84 7.86 11.21 20.42
C GLN A 84 7.77 9.69 20.49
N SER A 85 8.61 9.14 21.37
CA SER A 85 8.59 7.75 21.78
C SER A 85 7.22 7.38 22.35
N ILE A 86 6.68 6.29 21.81
CA ILE A 86 5.65 5.39 22.36
C ILE A 86 5.38 5.48 23.88
N SER A 87 4.09 5.55 24.26
CA SER A 87 3.56 4.90 25.47
C SER A 87 2.04 4.69 25.36
N GLY A 88 1.55 3.49 25.69
CA GLY A 88 0.12 3.19 25.88
C GLY A 88 -0.30 1.86 25.29
#